data_AF-A0A6I2VIG7-F1
#
_entry.id   AF-A0A6I2VIG7-F1
#
_cell.length_a   1.000
_cell.length_b   1.000
_cell.length_c   1.000
_cell.angle_alpha   90.00
_cell.angle_beta   90.00
_cell.angle_gamma   90.00
#
_symmetry.space_group_name_H-M   'P 1'
#
loop_
_entity.id
_entity.type
_entity.pdbx_description
1 polymer ?
#
loop_
_entity_poly.entity_id
_entity_poly.type
_entity_poly.pdbx_seq_one_letter_code
_entity_poly.pdbx_strand_id
1 'polypeptide(L)'
;MSGTHRVGKKRTADAIASEINATCENLTKTVSDLENYVKPGNVAARGLDATSAFFIAEDGSVRVERVVAAAAAGIGLIGLLSRSKKD
;
A
#
# COMPACT_ATOMS: atom_id res chain seq x y z
N MET A 1 21.66 31.40 -17.56
CA MET A 1 20.61 30.37 -17.43
C MET A 1 20.16 30.02 -18.84
N SER A 2 20.62 28.87 -19.36
CA SER A 2 20.36 28.48 -20.75
C SER A 2 18.96 27.89 -20.85
N GLY A 3 18.04 28.60 -21.48
CA GLY A 3 16.71 28.09 -21.80
C GLY A 3 16.82 26.99 -22.84
N THR A 4 16.49 25.75 -22.46
CA THR A 4 16.37 24.64 -23.40
C THR A 4 15.09 24.83 -24.22
N HIS A 5 15.16 25.62 -25.29
CA HIS A 5 14.19 25.53 -26.37
C HIS A 5 14.28 24.11 -26.93
N ARG A 6 13.30 23.26 -26.64
CA ARG A 6 13.08 22.03 -27.39
C ARG A 6 12.70 22.47 -28.81
N VAL A 7 13.71 22.64 -29.68
CA VAL A 7 13.51 22.80 -31.11
C VAL A 7 12.78 21.54 -31.56
N GLY A 8 11.47 21.67 -31.74
CA GLY A 8 10.60 20.58 -32.13
C GLY A 8 10.99 20.08 -33.50
N LYS A 9 11.74 18.97 -33.56
CA LYS A 9 11.82 18.13 -34.75
C LYS A 9 10.37 17.87 -35.16
N LYS A 10 9.95 18.25 -36.38
CA LYS A 10 8.58 18.04 -36.85
C LYS A 10 8.23 16.56 -36.70
N ARG A 11 7.56 16.20 -35.61
CA ARG A 11 7.09 14.84 -35.38
C ARG A 11 6.00 14.60 -36.41
N THR A 12 6.09 13.48 -37.11
CA THR A 12 5.05 13.09 -38.05
C THR A 12 3.77 12.83 -37.27
N ALA A 13 2.61 13.08 -37.89
CA ALA A 13 1.32 12.80 -37.26
C ALA A 13 1.24 11.34 -36.77
N ASP A 14 1.86 10.42 -37.51
CA ASP A 14 1.94 8.99 -37.16
C ASP A 14 2.78 8.74 -35.90
N ALA A 15 3.91 9.44 -35.73
CA ALA A 15 4.71 9.34 -34.52
C ALA A 15 3.94 9.85 -33.29
N ILE A 16 3.19 10.94 -33.44
CA ILE A 16 2.35 11.49 -32.37
C ILE A 16 1.22 10.50 -32.03
N ALA A 17 0.55 9.94 -33.03
CA ALA A 17 -0.51 8.95 -32.83
C ALA A 17 0.02 7.69 -32.11
N SER A 18 1.21 7.21 -32.49
CA SER A 18 1.86 6.08 -31.83
C SER A 18 2.23 6.38 -30.37
N GLU A 19 2.76 7.57 -30.09
CA GLU A 19 3.10 8.00 -28.72
C GLU A 19 1.84 8.12 -27.84
N ILE A 20 0.75 8.65 -28.40
CA ILE A 20 -0.55 8.76 -27.72
C ILE A 20 -1.09 7.36 -27.39
N ASN A 21 -1.08 6.44 -28.34
CA ASN A 21 -1.57 5.07 -28.10
C ASN A 21 -0.74 4.37 -27.02
N ALA A 22 0.58 4.44 -27.09
CA ALA A 22 1.46 3.89 -26.06
C ALA A 22 1.20 4.52 -24.69
N THR A 23 0.92 5.83 -24.64
CA THR A 23 0.57 6.54 -23.40
C THR A 23 -0.77 6.07 -22.85
N CYS A 24 -1.79 5.90 -23.72
CA CYS A 24 -3.10 5.38 -23.33
C CYS A 24 -2.98 3.96 -22.74
N GLU A 25 -2.22 3.08 -23.38
CA GLU A 25 -1.98 1.72 -22.87
C GLU A 25 -1.32 1.73 -21.48
N ASN A 26 -0.30 2.58 -21.29
CA ASN A 26 0.37 2.74 -20.00
C ASN A 26 -0.57 3.28 -18.92
N LEU A 27 -1.43 4.24 -19.25
CA LEU A 27 -2.44 4.76 -18.33
C LEU A 27 -3.46 3.69 -17.96
N THR A 28 -3.99 2.95 -18.92
CA THR A 28 -4.93 1.84 -18.66
C THR A 28 -4.32 0.80 -17.74
N LYS A 29 -3.06 0.42 -17.98
CA LYS A 29 -2.33 -0.50 -17.11
C LYS A 29 -2.18 0.06 -15.70
N THR A 30 -1.73 1.31 -15.58
CA THR A 30 -1.52 1.97 -14.28
C THR A 30 -2.82 2.08 -13.48
N VAL A 31 -3.93 2.40 -14.15
CA VAL A 31 -5.26 2.46 -13.51
C VAL A 31 -5.69 1.07 -13.04
N SER A 32 -5.49 0.03 -13.84
CA SER A 32 -5.80 -1.35 -13.44
C SER A 32 -4.96 -1.80 -12.23
N ASP A 33 -3.68 -1.46 -12.21
CA ASP A 33 -2.78 -1.75 -11.08
C ASP A 33 -3.23 -1.01 -9.82
N LEU A 34 -3.62 0.27 -9.93
CA LEU A 34 -4.16 1.05 -8.82
C LEU A 34 -5.48 0.48 -8.31
N GLU A 35 -6.39 0.11 -9.20
CA GLU A 35 -7.66 -0.52 -8.83
C GLU A 35 -7.41 -1.81 -8.05
N ASN A 36 -6.53 -2.68 -8.55
CA ASN A 36 -6.10 -3.87 -7.84
C ASN A 36 -5.43 -3.54 -6.51
N TYR A 37 -4.62 -2.47 -6.46
CA TYR A 37 -3.96 -2.05 -5.23
C TYR A 37 -4.95 -1.58 -4.15
N VAL A 38 -6.08 -0.97 -4.52
CA VAL A 38 -7.06 -0.49 -3.53
C VAL A 38 -8.17 -1.49 -3.23
N LYS A 39 -8.24 -2.62 -3.94
CA LYS A 39 -9.23 -3.67 -3.66
C LYS A 39 -9.17 -4.08 -2.19
N PRO A 40 -10.31 -4.10 -1.47
CA PRO A 40 -10.36 -4.37 -0.04
C PRO A 40 -9.63 -5.65 0.37
N GLY A 41 -9.75 -6.72 -0.42
CA GLY A 41 -9.03 -7.98 -0.17
C GLY A 41 -7.51 -7.83 -0.21
N ASN A 42 -6.98 -7.02 -1.12
CA ASN A 42 -5.54 -6.80 -1.26
C ASN A 42 -5.00 -5.84 -0.19
N VAL A 43 -5.81 -4.88 0.25
CA VAL A 43 -5.51 -4.01 1.39
C VAL A 43 -5.49 -4.84 2.68
N ALA A 44 -6.48 -5.72 2.88
CA ALA A 44 -6.54 -6.62 4.02
C ALA A 44 -5.36 -7.58 4.05
N ALA A 45 -5.00 -8.20 2.92
CA ALA A 45 -3.83 -9.06 2.81
C ALA A 45 -2.54 -8.32 3.20
N ARG A 46 -2.32 -7.11 2.70
CA ARG A 46 -1.18 -6.27 3.11
C ARG A 46 -1.19 -5.90 4.59
N GLY A 47 -2.38 -5.61 5.13
CA GLY A 47 -2.56 -5.37 6.56
C GLY A 47 -2.17 -6.60 7.39
N LEU A 48 -2.58 -7.79 6.97
CA LEU A 48 -2.21 -9.06 7.61
C LEU A 48 -0.71 -9.33 7.51
N ASP A 49 -0.09 -9.12 6.34
CA ASP A 49 1.35 -9.26 6.17
C ASP A 49 2.12 -8.32 7.11
N ALA A 50 1.75 -7.03 7.14
CA ALA A 50 2.36 -6.05 8.04
C ALA A 50 2.15 -6.40 9.52
N THR A 51 0.98 -6.92 9.88
CA THR A 51 0.67 -7.33 11.26
C THR A 51 1.42 -8.61 11.63
N SER A 52 1.57 -9.56 10.71
CA SER A 52 2.35 -10.78 10.92
C SER A 52 3.84 -10.47 11.14
N ALA A 53 4.39 -9.50 10.40
CA ALA A 53 5.76 -9.00 10.60
C ALA A 53 5.97 -8.34 11.97
N PHE A 54 4.89 -7.89 12.62
CA PHE A 54 4.98 -7.43 14.00
C PHE A 54 5.19 -8.60 14.97
N PHE A 55 4.58 -9.76 14.75
CA PHE A 55 4.65 -10.90 15.68
C PHE A 55 5.67 -11.97 15.30
N ILE A 56 6.18 -11.97 14.06
CA ILE A 56 7.14 -12.95 13.55
C ILE A 56 8.49 -12.29 13.30
N ALA A 57 9.58 -12.98 13.66
CA ALA A 57 10.95 -12.55 13.40
C ALA A 57 11.45 -13.03 12.03
N GLU A 58 12.57 -12.49 11.55
CA GLU A 58 13.09 -12.80 10.21
C GLU A 58 13.47 -14.28 10.04
N ASP A 59 13.78 -14.97 11.14
CA ASP A 59 14.04 -16.42 11.19
C ASP A 59 12.77 -17.28 11.24
N GLY A 60 11.59 -16.66 11.18
CA GLY A 60 10.29 -17.33 11.29
C GLY A 60 9.85 -17.64 12.73
N SER A 61 10.64 -17.27 13.75
CA SER A 61 10.26 -17.46 15.14
C SER A 61 9.19 -16.44 15.59
N VAL A 62 8.35 -16.85 16.55
CA VAL A 62 7.37 -15.94 17.15
C VAL A 62 8.08 -15.02 18.14
N ARG A 63 7.85 -13.71 18.01
CA ARG A 63 8.31 -12.68 18.94
C ARG A 63 7.42 -12.69 20.19
N VAL A 64 7.70 -13.63 21.09
CA VAL A 64 6.90 -13.91 22.29
C VAL A 64 6.66 -12.65 23.12
N GLU A 65 7.65 -11.77 23.24
CA GLU A 65 7.54 -10.51 23.98
C GLU A 65 6.43 -9.61 23.42
N ARG A 66 6.33 -9.52 22.08
CA ARG A 66 5.32 -8.70 21.41
C ARG A 66 3.93 -9.31 21.53
N VAL A 67 3.82 -10.63 21.48
CA VAL A 67 2.56 -11.34 21.72
C VAL A 67 2.07 -11.12 23.15
N VAL A 68 2.94 -11.29 24.14
CA VAL A 68 2.62 -11.08 25.56
C VAL A 68 2.23 -9.63 25.82
N ALA A 69 2.95 -8.66 25.26
CA ALA A 69 2.61 -7.24 25.40
C ALA A 69 1.23 -6.91 24.79
N ALA A 70 0.93 -7.42 23.60
CA ALA A 70 -0.37 -7.22 22.95
C ALA A 70 -1.51 -7.87 23.75
N ALA A 71 -1.30 -9.08 24.27
CA ALA A 71 -2.27 -9.77 25.11
C ALA A 71 -2.54 -9.02 26.43
N ALA A 72 -1.48 -8.57 27.11
CA ALA A 72 -1.59 -7.80 28.35
C ALA A 72 -2.33 -6.47 28.12
N ALA A 73 -2.01 -5.76 27.04
CA ALA A 73 -2.70 -4.53 26.67
C ALA A 73 -4.19 -4.77 26.38
N GLY A 74 -4.52 -5.85 25.65
CA GLY A 74 -5.90 -6.23 25.36
C GLY A 74 -6.70 -6.55 26.63
N ILE A 75 -6.13 -7.36 27.53
CA ILE A 75 -6.75 -7.69 28.82
C ILE A 75 -6.95 -6.43 29.67
N GLY A 76 -5.94 -5.56 29.73
CA GLY A 76 -6.03 -4.29 30.45
C GLY A 76 -7.14 -3.38 29.93
N LEU A 77 -7.26 -3.26 28.61
CA LEU A 77 -8.33 -2.49 27.96
C LEU A 77 -9.71 -3.07 28.26
N ILE A 78 -9.88 -4.39 28.14
CA ILE A 78 -11.14 -5.06 28.47
C ILE A 78 -11.51 -4.83 29.93
N GLY A 79 -10.55 -5.01 30.85
CA GLY A 79 -10.77 -4.76 32.28
C GLY A 79 -11.22 -3.32 32.57
N LEU A 80 -10.61 -2.33 31.92
CA LEU A 80 -11.00 -0.92 32.04
C LEU A 80 -12.42 -0.67 31.51
N LEU A 81 -12.74 -1.20 30.33
CA LEU A 81 -14.07 -1.05 29.72
C LEU A 81 -15.17 -1.75 30.54
N SER A 82 -14.88 -2.91 31.12
CA SER A 82 -15.80 -3.62 32.02
C SER A 82 -16.04 -2.86 33.32
N ARG A 83 -15.02 -2.17 33.86
CA ARG A 83 -15.17 -1.31 35.03
C ARG A 83 -16.03 -0.08 34.70
N SER A 84 -15.76 0.58 33.58
CA SER A 84 -16.50 1.78 33.14
C SER A 84 -18.00 1.53 32.86
N LYS A 85 -18.42 0.30 32.58
CA LYS A 85 -19.84 -0.07 32.38
C LYS A 85 -20.58 -0.39 33.69
N LYS A 86 -19.84 -0.51 34.80
CA LYS A 86 -20.40 -0.87 36.11
C LYS A 86 -20.67 0.35 36.99
N ASP A 87 -20.10 1.49 36.63
CA ASP A 87 -20.43 2.83 37.13
C ASP A 87 -21.55 3.44 36.26
#